data_AF-A0A7L3VLN1-F1
#
_entry.id   AF-A0A7L3VLN1-F1
#
_cell.length_a   1.000
_cell.length_b   1.000
_cell.length_c   1.000
_cell.angle_alpha   90.00
_cell.angle_beta   90.00
_cell.angle_gamma   90.00
#
_symmetry.space_group_name_H-M   'P 1'
#
loop_
_entity.id
_entity.type
_entity.pdbx_description
1 polymer ?
#
loop_
_entity_poly.entity_id
_entity_poly.type
_entity_poly.pdbx_seq_one_letter_code
_entity_poly.pdbx_strand_id
1 'polypeptide(L)'
;RNHFVKVQLRPLSSGEIETIRQKKFVPMASKLRFIPKPNGLRPIVKVSDVVEPRALSKESREKKMNHYNTQLKNLFSVLNYERTINASFIGSSVFGKDDIYRIWKQFVTKILESGGEIPHFYCVKADVSRAYDSIPHNKLVEVISRVLKPEKRTVYCIRRYAVIMITPSGRAKRLYKRHVSTFKDFMPDMKQFVSQLQENASLQNAIVVEQ
;
A
#
# COMPACT_ATOMS: atom_id res chain seq x y z
N ARG A 1 -4.64 26.27 21.17
CA ARG A 1 -5.89 25.74 20.55
C ARG A 1 -5.86 25.75 19.02
N ASN A 2 -5.20 26.70 18.35
CA ASN A 2 -5.15 26.80 16.87
C ASN A 2 -4.55 25.57 16.14
N HIS A 3 -3.70 24.79 16.80
CA HIS A 3 -3.13 23.57 16.20
C HIS A 3 -4.17 22.46 15.95
N PHE A 4 -5.25 22.37 16.74
CA PHE A 4 -6.29 21.36 16.51
C PHE A 4 -7.13 21.67 15.27
N VAL A 5 -7.42 22.95 15.05
CA VAL A 5 -8.16 23.44 13.87
C VAL A 5 -7.35 23.18 12.59
N LYS A 6 -6.02 23.40 12.62
CA LYS A 6 -5.12 23.14 11.48
C LYS A 6 -5.11 21.67 11.04
N VAL A 7 -5.42 20.76 11.96
CA VAL A 7 -5.42 19.30 11.75
C VAL A 7 -6.85 18.73 11.78
N GLN A 8 -7.88 19.57 11.69
CA GLN A 8 -9.28 19.14 11.64
C GLN A 8 -9.70 18.18 12.77
N LEU A 9 -9.04 18.26 13.94
CA LEU A 9 -9.38 17.44 15.09
C LEU A 9 -10.48 18.12 15.89
N ARG A 10 -11.58 17.39 16.15
CA ARG A 10 -12.67 17.83 17.02
C ARG A 10 -12.84 16.90 18.21
N PRO A 11 -13.18 17.43 19.40
CA PRO A 11 -13.62 16.58 20.49
C PRO A 11 -14.94 15.88 20.11
N LEU A 12 -15.08 14.63 20.55
CA LEU A 12 -16.34 13.88 20.46
C LEU A 12 -17.14 14.09 21.74
N SER A 13 -18.46 14.24 21.60
CA SER A 13 -19.39 14.26 22.73
C SER A 13 -19.57 12.86 23.34
N SER A 14 -20.03 12.79 24.59
CA SER A 14 -20.29 11.51 25.27
C SER A 14 -21.29 10.64 24.51
N GLY A 15 -22.36 11.22 23.97
CA GLY A 15 -23.36 10.50 23.16
C GLY A 15 -22.80 9.96 21.84
N GLU A 16 -21.91 10.70 21.17
CA GLU A 16 -21.20 10.20 19.98
C GLU A 16 -20.30 9.03 20.34
N ILE A 17 -19.59 9.09 21.47
CA ILE A 17 -18.72 8.01 21.95
C ILE A 17 -19.55 6.74 22.22
N GLU A 18 -20.70 6.87 22.87
CA GLU A 18 -21.60 5.75 23.15
C GLU A 18 -22.16 5.14 21.86
N THR A 19 -22.62 5.97 20.93
CA THR A 19 -23.09 5.53 19.61
C THR A 19 -22.00 4.77 18.86
N ILE A 20 -20.76 5.25 18.92
CA ILE A 20 -19.59 4.61 18.31
C ILE A 20 -19.28 3.27 18.98
N ARG A 21 -19.42 3.16 20.30
CA ARG A 21 -19.23 1.91 21.05
C ARG A 21 -20.29 0.85 20.77
N GLN A 22 -21.51 1.26 20.46
CA GLN A 22 -22.61 0.36 20.12
C GLN A 22 -22.52 -0.20 18.69
N LYS A 23 -21.71 0.40 17.81
CA LYS A 23 -21.50 -0.11 16.46
C LYS A 23 -20.75 -1.44 16.51
N LYS A 24 -21.20 -2.41 15.69
CA LYS A 24 -20.54 -3.72 15.49
C LYS A 24 -19.05 -3.59 15.15
N PHE A 25 -18.66 -2.51 14.49
CA PHE A 25 -17.27 -2.13 14.23
C PHE A 25 -16.91 -0.90 15.06
N VAL A 26 -16.49 -1.12 16.31
CA VAL A 26 -15.94 -0.04 17.14
C VAL A 26 -14.58 0.38 16.53
N PRO A 27 -14.44 1.64 16.09
CA PRO A 27 -13.17 2.17 15.60
C PRO A 27 -12.14 2.12 16.73
N MET A 28 -10.96 1.59 16.41
CA MET A 28 -9.86 1.55 17.37
C MET A 28 -9.42 2.98 17.71
N ALA A 29 -9.51 3.35 18.98
CA ALA A 29 -8.92 4.59 19.47
C ALA A 29 -7.42 4.38 19.71
N SER A 30 -6.57 5.32 19.31
CA SER A 30 -5.12 5.25 19.54
C SER A 30 -4.60 6.54 20.15
N LYS A 31 -3.47 6.47 20.86
CA LYS A 31 -2.81 7.68 21.39
C LYS A 31 -2.29 8.55 20.25
N LEU A 32 -2.60 9.84 20.33
CA LEU A 32 -2.09 10.87 19.44
C LEU A 32 -0.71 11.35 19.95
N ARG A 33 0.28 11.42 19.07
CA ARG A 33 1.61 11.98 19.33
C ARG A 33 1.89 13.12 18.37
N PHE A 34 2.52 14.19 18.85
CA PHE A 34 2.96 15.30 18.02
C PHE A 34 4.47 15.23 17.76
N ILE A 35 4.87 15.44 16.51
CA ILE A 35 6.27 15.58 16.08
C ILE A 35 6.52 17.05 15.71
N PRO A 36 7.53 17.71 16.31
CA PRO A 36 7.93 19.06 15.93
C PRO A 36 8.34 19.16 14.45
N LYS A 37 7.89 20.23 13.79
CA LYS A 37 8.25 20.63 12.42
C LYS A 37 8.54 22.13 12.39
N PRO A 38 9.30 22.63 11.40
CA PRO A 38 9.67 24.05 11.33
C PRO A 38 8.48 25.02 11.49
N ASN A 39 7.33 24.68 10.89
CA ASN A 39 6.13 25.53 10.87
C ASN A 39 4.94 24.94 11.67
N GLY A 40 5.22 24.14 12.70
CA GLY A 40 4.21 23.62 13.64
C GLY A 40 4.41 22.17 14.06
N LEU A 41 3.31 21.49 14.38
CA LEU A 41 3.34 20.10 14.84
C LEU A 41 2.72 19.17 13.79
N ARG A 42 3.35 18.02 13.56
CA ARG A 42 2.77 16.91 12.79
C ARG A 42 2.16 15.90 13.77
N PRO A 43 0.83 15.77 13.81
CA PRO A 43 0.21 14.68 14.56
C PRO A 43 0.46 13.36 13.84
N ILE A 44 0.71 12.32 14.63
CA ILE A 44 0.80 10.94 14.22
C ILE A 44 0.06 10.08 15.25
N VAL A 45 -0.53 8.98 14.79
CA VAL A 45 -1.17 8.00 15.66
C VAL A 45 -0.36 6.70 15.63
N LYS A 46 -0.17 6.10 16.80
CA LYS A 46 0.43 4.77 16.90
C LYS A 46 -0.70 3.75 17.01
N VAL A 47 -1.00 3.09 15.90
CA VAL A 47 -2.13 2.16 15.77
C VAL A 47 -2.02 0.96 16.74
N SER A 48 -0.81 0.59 17.17
CA SER A 48 -0.59 -0.49 18.13
C SER A 48 -0.88 -0.13 19.59
N ASP A 49 -0.99 1.15 19.94
CA ASP A 49 -1.32 1.59 21.30
C ASP A 49 -2.82 1.91 21.38
N VAL A 50 -3.64 0.87 21.22
CA VAL A 50 -5.11 0.97 21.26
C VAL A 50 -5.57 1.34 22.67
N VAL A 51 -6.28 2.46 22.79
CA VAL A 51 -6.90 3.00 24.02
C VAL A 51 -8.36 2.55 24.06
N GLU A 52 -8.63 1.25 23.90
CA GLU A 52 -9.97 0.69 24.12
C GLU A 52 -10.13 0.29 25.60
N PRO A 53 -11.38 0.25 26.12
CA PRO A 53 -11.66 -0.13 27.50
C PRO A 53 -11.02 -1.47 27.87
N ARG A 54 -10.71 -1.65 29.16
CA ARG A 54 -10.07 -2.85 29.75
C ARG A 54 -10.85 -4.17 29.53
N ALA A 55 -11.98 -4.13 28.82
CA ALA A 55 -12.87 -5.26 28.57
C ALA A 55 -12.33 -6.30 27.56
N LEU A 56 -11.43 -5.89 26.66
CA LEU A 56 -10.80 -6.82 25.69
C LEU A 56 -9.42 -7.25 26.15
N SER A 57 -9.17 -8.57 26.21
CA SER A 57 -7.86 -9.14 26.52
C SER A 57 -6.79 -8.67 25.53
N LYS A 58 -5.52 -8.59 25.95
CA LYS A 58 -4.40 -8.18 25.09
C LYS A 58 -4.34 -9.01 23.80
N GLU A 59 -4.57 -10.32 23.89
CA GLU A 59 -4.58 -11.25 22.77
C GLU A 59 -5.71 -10.96 21.76
N SER A 60 -6.91 -10.66 22.25
CA SER A 60 -8.05 -10.31 21.37
C SER A 60 -7.80 -9.02 20.58
N ARG A 61 -7.08 -8.05 21.17
CA ARG A 61 -6.69 -6.80 20.50
C ARG A 61 -5.68 -7.04 19.39
N GLU A 62 -4.65 -7.84 19.66
CA GLU A 62 -3.63 -8.20 18.67
C GLU A 62 -4.26 -8.97 17.49
N LYS A 63 -5.17 -9.91 17.76
CA LYS A 63 -5.94 -10.61 16.72
C LYS A 63 -6.75 -9.65 15.86
N LYS A 64 -7.49 -8.70 16.46
CA LYS A 64 -8.27 -7.69 15.74
C LYS A 64 -7.38 -6.79 14.86
N MET A 65 -6.25 -6.31 15.39
CA MET A 65 -5.29 -5.50 14.62
C MET A 65 -4.68 -6.28 13.46
N ASN A 66 -4.28 -7.53 13.70
CA ASN A 66 -3.73 -8.41 12.66
C ASN A 66 -4.75 -8.68 11.56
N HIS A 67 -6.03 -8.82 11.91
CA HIS A 67 -7.11 -8.97 10.94
C HIS A 67 -7.21 -7.74 10.01
N TYR A 68 -7.28 -6.53 10.56
CA TYR A 68 -7.32 -5.30 9.75
C TYR A 68 -6.08 -5.14 8.86
N ASN A 69 -4.89 -5.35 9.43
CA ASN A 69 -3.64 -5.29 8.67
C ASN A 69 -3.62 -6.32 7.53
N THR A 70 -4.19 -7.51 7.76
CA THR A 70 -4.29 -8.54 6.73
C THR A 70 -5.25 -8.12 5.62
N GLN A 71 -6.42 -7.55 5.96
CA GLN A 71 -7.36 -7.03 4.97
C GLN A 71 -6.75 -5.91 4.13
N LEU A 72 -6.07 -4.95 4.76
CA LEU A 72 -5.37 -3.87 4.06
C LEU A 72 -4.26 -4.41 3.15
N LYS A 73 -3.46 -5.38 3.62
CA LYS A 73 -2.44 -6.04 2.80
C LYS A 73 -3.06 -6.81 1.63
N ASN A 74 -4.19 -7.48 1.82
CA ASN A 74 -4.92 -8.16 0.75
C ASN A 74 -5.38 -7.14 -0.30
N LEU A 75 -6.09 -6.08 0.11
CA LEU A 75 -6.56 -5.02 -0.78
C LEU A 75 -5.40 -4.37 -1.54
N PHE A 76 -4.31 -4.02 -0.85
CA PHE A 76 -3.12 -3.45 -1.49
C PHE A 76 -2.51 -4.41 -2.52
N SER A 77 -2.49 -5.71 -2.24
CA SER A 77 -1.98 -6.71 -3.19
C SER A 77 -2.86 -6.79 -4.43
N VAL A 78 -4.18 -6.79 -4.26
CA VAL A 78 -5.16 -6.82 -5.37
C VAL A 78 -5.08 -5.55 -6.21
N LEU A 79 -5.02 -4.37 -5.59
CA LEU A 79 -4.89 -3.11 -6.32
C LEU A 79 -3.58 -3.04 -7.13
N ASN A 80 -2.48 -3.62 -6.61
CA ASN A 80 -1.23 -3.72 -7.37
C ASN A 80 -1.34 -4.65 -8.57
N TYR A 81 -2.14 -5.72 -8.49
CA TYR A 81 -2.44 -6.60 -9.62
C TYR A 81 -3.33 -5.89 -10.66
N GLU A 82 -4.40 -5.24 -10.22
CA GLU A 82 -5.27 -4.48 -11.15
C GLU A 82 -4.49 -3.41 -11.91
N ARG A 83 -3.54 -2.75 -11.24
CA ARG A 83 -2.61 -1.83 -11.88
C ARG A 83 -1.78 -2.48 -13.00
N THR A 84 -1.32 -3.73 -12.82
CA THR A 84 -0.53 -4.41 -13.86
C THR A 84 -1.39 -4.82 -15.05
N ILE A 85 -2.69 -5.05 -14.84
CA ILE A 85 -3.64 -5.35 -15.91
C ILE A 85 -4.05 -4.08 -16.66
N ASN A 86 -4.30 -2.99 -15.92
CA ASN A 86 -4.70 -1.72 -16.51
C ASN A 86 -3.97 -0.53 -15.85
N ALA A 87 -2.87 -0.11 -16.49
CA ALA A 87 -2.08 1.03 -16.03
C ALA A 87 -2.79 2.39 -16.17
N SER A 88 -3.87 2.50 -16.96
CA SER A 88 -4.54 3.78 -17.23
C SER A 88 -5.09 4.46 -15.98
N PHE A 89 -5.50 3.69 -14.96
CA PHE A 89 -6.02 4.24 -13.70
C PHE A 89 -5.00 5.06 -12.90
N ILE A 90 -3.72 4.85 -13.17
CA ILE A 90 -2.62 5.43 -12.40
C ILE A 90 -1.84 6.47 -13.21
N GLY A 91 -2.07 6.52 -14.53
CA GLY A 91 -1.43 7.46 -15.44
C GLY A 91 0.08 7.36 -15.34
N SER A 92 0.75 8.50 -15.20
CA SER A 92 2.21 8.61 -15.13
C SER A 92 2.78 8.43 -13.71
N SER A 93 2.01 7.90 -12.76
CA SER A 93 2.51 7.72 -11.38
C SER A 93 3.55 6.60 -11.31
N VAL A 94 4.55 6.79 -10.47
CA VAL A 94 5.69 5.89 -10.25
C VAL A 94 5.75 5.43 -8.79
N PHE A 95 6.21 4.20 -8.53
CA PHE A 95 6.11 3.56 -7.21
C PHE A 95 7.47 3.22 -6.59
N GLY A 96 8.52 3.87 -7.08
CA GLY A 96 9.86 3.68 -6.56
C GLY A 96 10.90 4.37 -7.42
N LYS A 97 12.14 4.35 -6.94
CA LYS A 97 13.29 4.91 -7.66
C LYS A 97 13.54 4.17 -8.98
N ASP A 98 13.35 2.85 -8.99
CA ASP A 98 13.56 2.03 -10.17
C ASP A 98 12.56 2.37 -11.29
N ASP A 99 11.30 2.64 -10.93
CA ASP A 99 10.28 3.10 -11.87
C ASP A 99 10.61 4.49 -12.42
N ILE A 100 11.02 5.42 -11.55
CA ILE A 100 11.46 6.77 -11.96
C ILE A 100 12.60 6.66 -12.98
N TYR A 101 13.63 5.88 -12.65
CA TYR A 101 14.78 5.68 -13.53
C TYR A 101 14.37 5.07 -14.87
N ARG A 102 13.52 4.03 -14.86
CA ARG A 102 13.04 3.38 -16.09
C ARG A 102 12.31 4.35 -17.00
N ILE A 103 11.36 5.13 -16.48
CA ILE A 103 10.60 6.10 -17.26
C ILE A 103 11.50 7.23 -17.76
N TRP A 104 12.37 7.76 -16.91
CA TRP A 104 13.30 8.82 -17.28
C TRP A 104 14.27 8.36 -18.38
N LYS A 105 14.84 7.16 -18.24
CA LYS A 105 15.71 6.56 -19.25
C LYS A 105 14.98 6.44 -20.59
N GLN A 106 13.76 5.90 -20.60
CA GLN A 106 12.96 5.78 -21.82
C GLN A 106 12.69 7.15 -22.47
N PHE A 107 12.38 8.17 -21.68
CA PHE A 107 12.17 9.53 -22.18
C PHE A 107 13.44 10.09 -22.83
N VAL A 108 14.58 10.03 -22.14
CA VAL A 108 15.86 10.54 -22.65
C VAL A 108 16.31 9.76 -23.89
N THR A 109 16.19 8.42 -23.90
CA THR A 109 16.56 7.59 -25.05
C THR A 109 15.78 7.98 -26.30
N LYS A 110 14.46 8.18 -26.20
CA LYS A 110 13.63 8.60 -27.35
C LYS A 110 14.07 9.94 -27.94
N ILE A 111 14.53 10.86 -27.10
CA ILE A 111 15.02 12.17 -27.56
C ILE A 111 16.36 12.00 -28.27
N LEU A 112 17.27 11.21 -27.72
CA LEU A 112 18.57 10.95 -28.34
C LEU A 112 18.43 10.20 -29.68
N GLU A 113 17.48 9.28 -29.79
CA GLU A 113 17.20 8.54 -31.02
C GLU A 113 16.58 9.40 -32.14
N SER A 114 16.04 10.56 -31.81
CA SER A 114 15.42 11.46 -32.81
C SER A 114 16.42 12.15 -33.74
N GLY A 115 17.73 12.01 -33.50
CA GLY A 115 18.81 12.47 -34.37
C GLY A 115 18.93 14.00 -34.52
N GLY A 116 18.04 14.76 -33.91
CA GLY A 116 18.03 16.22 -33.90
C GLY A 116 18.82 16.81 -32.74
N GLU A 117 18.86 18.14 -32.70
CA GLU A 117 19.40 18.89 -31.57
C GLU A 117 18.58 18.63 -30.30
N ILE A 118 19.27 18.52 -29.16
CA ILE A 118 18.61 18.26 -27.87
C ILE A 118 17.75 19.48 -27.51
N PRO A 119 16.43 19.32 -27.33
CA PRO A 119 15.56 20.44 -27.01
C PRO A 119 15.81 20.98 -25.61
N HIS A 120 15.48 22.25 -25.39
CA HIS A 120 15.46 22.82 -24.04
C HIS A 120 14.35 22.19 -23.19
N PHE A 121 14.70 21.78 -21.97
CA PHE A 121 13.75 21.21 -21.02
C PHE A 121 13.28 22.24 -20.00
N TYR A 122 11.97 22.24 -19.76
CA TYR A 122 11.37 22.96 -18.63
C TYR A 122 10.89 21.94 -17.60
N CYS A 123 11.35 22.10 -16.36
CA CYS A 123 11.03 21.19 -15.27
C CYS A 123 10.24 21.93 -14.19
N VAL A 124 9.10 21.36 -13.80
CA VAL A 124 8.30 21.86 -12.67
C VAL A 124 8.36 20.85 -11.55
N LYS A 125 8.71 21.32 -10.34
CA LYS A 125 8.62 20.53 -9.11
C LYS A 125 7.53 21.11 -8.24
N ALA A 126 6.49 20.33 -7.99
CA ALA A 126 5.41 20.67 -7.07
C ALA A 126 5.41 19.71 -5.87
N ASP A 127 5.00 20.21 -4.71
CA ASP A 127 4.80 19.41 -3.51
C ASP A 127 3.33 19.48 -3.08
N VAL A 128 2.77 18.33 -2.69
CA VAL A 128 1.38 18.23 -2.24
C VAL A 128 1.34 18.39 -0.74
N SER A 129 0.89 19.56 -0.28
CA SER A 129 0.75 19.81 1.16
C SER A 129 -0.32 18.91 1.78
N ARG A 130 -0.04 18.34 2.96
CA ARG A 130 -1.01 17.57 3.77
C ARG A 130 -1.72 16.46 2.98
N ALA A 131 -0.98 15.69 2.19
CA ALA A 131 -1.55 14.63 1.34
C ALA A 131 -2.41 13.60 2.09
N TYR A 132 -2.07 13.25 3.34
CA TYR A 132 -2.88 12.34 4.15
C TYR A 132 -4.14 12.99 4.72
N ASP A 133 -4.06 14.25 5.16
CA ASP A 133 -5.18 14.95 5.82
C ASP A 133 -6.23 15.42 4.81
N SER A 134 -5.86 15.53 3.53
CA SER A 134 -6.70 16.06 2.46
C SER A 134 -7.38 14.99 1.61
N ILE A 135 -7.30 13.71 1.99
CA ILE A 135 -7.89 12.61 1.22
C ILE A 135 -9.43 12.67 1.31
N PRO A 136 -10.15 12.92 0.20
CA PRO A 136 -11.61 12.88 0.21
C PRO A 136 -12.08 11.42 0.27
N HIS A 137 -12.48 10.94 1.44
CA HIS A 137 -12.85 9.53 1.67
C HIS A 137 -13.92 8.99 0.72
N ASN A 138 -14.95 9.79 0.39
CA ASN A 138 -16.00 9.37 -0.55
C ASN A 138 -15.42 9.09 -1.94
N LYS A 139 -14.52 9.97 -2.41
CA LYS A 139 -13.83 9.79 -3.70
C LYS A 139 -12.87 8.62 -3.65
N LEU A 140 -12.18 8.40 -2.53
CA LEU A 140 -11.30 7.24 -2.35
C LEU A 140 -12.07 5.93 -2.52
N VAL A 141 -13.23 5.80 -1.86
CA VAL A 141 -14.08 4.61 -1.99
C VAL A 141 -14.56 4.45 -3.43
N GLU A 142 -15.03 5.52 -4.06
CA GLU A 142 -15.46 5.51 -5.47
C GLU A 142 -14.33 5.04 -6.42
N VAL A 143 -13.11 5.56 -6.25
CA VAL A 143 -11.95 5.16 -7.06
C VAL A 143 -11.62 3.68 -6.85
N ILE A 144 -11.60 3.20 -5.61
CA ILE A 144 -11.36 1.79 -5.31
C ILE A 144 -12.44 0.91 -5.95
N SER A 145 -13.72 1.30 -5.85
CA SER A 145 -14.83 0.57 -6.48
C SER A 145 -14.71 0.52 -8.00
N ARG A 146 -14.30 1.61 -8.65
CA ARG A 146 -14.08 1.65 -10.12
C ARG A 146 -12.94 0.74 -10.58
N VAL A 147 -11.90 0.59 -9.76
CA VAL A 147 -10.78 -0.32 -10.03
C VAL A 147 -11.23 -1.77 -9.85
N LEU A 148 -11.85 -2.09 -8.71
CA LEU A 148 -12.18 -3.47 -8.36
C LEU A 148 -13.43 -4.02 -9.07
N LYS A 149 -14.34 -3.16 -9.52
CA LYS A 149 -15.57 -3.52 -10.26
C LYS A 149 -16.34 -4.66 -9.57
N PRO A 150 -16.82 -4.44 -8.33
CA PRO A 150 -17.45 -5.49 -7.52
C PRO A 150 -18.61 -6.20 -8.22
N GLU A 151 -19.30 -5.53 -9.15
CA GLU A 151 -20.34 -6.10 -10.01
C GLU A 151 -19.87 -7.31 -10.83
N LYS A 152 -18.58 -7.38 -11.17
CA LYS A 152 -17.99 -8.51 -11.91
C LYS A 152 -17.77 -9.75 -11.05
N ARG A 153 -17.85 -9.62 -9.73
CA ARG A 153 -17.59 -10.70 -8.75
C ARG A 153 -16.28 -11.45 -9.00
N THR A 154 -15.24 -10.73 -9.41
CA THR A 154 -13.91 -11.29 -9.63
C THR A 154 -13.37 -11.96 -8.38
N VAL A 155 -12.95 -13.21 -8.51
CA VAL A 155 -12.28 -13.96 -7.44
C VAL A 155 -10.77 -13.81 -7.60
N TYR A 156 -10.12 -13.27 -6.57
CA TYR A 156 -8.67 -13.12 -6.50
C TYR A 156 -8.06 -14.18 -5.60
N CYS A 157 -7.03 -14.85 -6.11
CA CYS A 157 -6.19 -15.78 -5.36
C CYS A 157 -4.93 -15.04 -4.92
N ILE A 158 -4.62 -15.06 -3.61
CA ILE A 158 -3.40 -14.45 -3.08
C ILE A 158 -2.48 -15.56 -2.55
N ARG A 159 -1.48 -15.93 -3.33
CA ARG A 159 -0.42 -16.86 -2.91
C ARG A 159 0.62 -16.12 -2.07
N ARG A 160 0.95 -16.68 -0.91
CA ARG A 160 1.95 -16.15 0.02
C ARG A 160 3.14 -17.09 0.04
N TYR A 161 4.33 -16.55 -0.12
CA TYR A 161 5.54 -17.35 -0.16
C TYR A 161 6.73 -16.56 0.38
N ALA A 162 7.69 -17.28 0.96
CA ALA A 162 8.98 -16.75 1.32
C ALA A 162 9.99 -17.07 0.23
N VAL A 163 10.85 -16.10 -0.07
CA VAL A 163 12.03 -16.26 -0.92
C VAL A 163 13.25 -16.18 -0.01
N ILE A 164 14.00 -17.26 0.06
CA ILE A 164 15.24 -17.37 0.84
C ILE A 164 16.40 -17.36 -0.14
N MET A 165 17.32 -16.42 0.02
CA MET A 165 18.43 -16.20 -0.91
C MET A 165 19.71 -15.89 -0.13
N ILE A 166 20.85 -16.35 -0.63
CA ILE A 166 22.15 -16.05 -0.06
C ILE A 166 22.64 -14.72 -0.64
N THR A 167 22.94 -13.77 0.23
CA THR A 167 23.52 -12.48 -0.18
C THR A 167 24.98 -12.66 -0.61
N PRO A 168 25.55 -11.72 -1.39
CA PRO A 168 26.99 -11.76 -1.73
C PRO A 168 27.90 -11.83 -0.51
N SER A 169 27.45 -11.36 0.67
CA SER A 169 28.17 -11.48 1.94
C SER A 169 28.02 -12.85 2.62
N GLY A 170 27.50 -13.87 1.94
CA GLY A 170 27.26 -15.22 2.48
C GLY A 170 26.08 -15.35 3.47
N ARG A 171 25.36 -14.26 3.77
CA ARG A 171 24.25 -14.29 4.74
C ARG A 171 22.94 -14.67 4.07
N ALA A 172 22.18 -15.56 4.70
CA ALA A 172 20.83 -15.88 4.27
C ALA A 172 19.88 -14.69 4.52
N LYS A 173 19.16 -14.28 3.49
CA LYS A 173 18.12 -13.25 3.53
C LYS A 173 16.78 -13.87 3.14
N ARG A 174 15.76 -13.57 3.95
CA ARG A 174 14.38 -14.03 3.73
C ARG A 174 13.49 -12.85 3.40
N LEU A 175 12.75 -12.96 2.29
CA LEU A 175 11.81 -11.97 1.80
C LEU A 175 10.42 -12.59 1.71
N TYR A 176 9.42 -11.94 2.29
CA TYR A 176 8.03 -12.37 2.17
C TYR A 176 7.40 -11.70 0.96
N LYS A 177 6.90 -12.50 0.03
CA LYS A 177 6.26 -12.05 -1.21
C LYS A 177 4.79 -12.50 -1.26
N ARG A 178 4.03 -11.77 -2.05
CA ARG A 178 2.61 -12.01 -2.29
C ARG A 178 2.41 -11.94 -3.79
N HIS A 179 1.86 -12.99 -4.36
CA HIS A 179 1.46 -13.03 -5.77
C HIS A 179 -0.07 -13.06 -5.82
N VAL A 180 -0.64 -12.27 -6.71
CA VAL A 180 -2.08 -12.20 -6.91
C VAL A 180 -2.38 -12.63 -8.33
N SER A 181 -3.38 -13.48 -8.47
CA SER A 181 -3.92 -13.91 -9.75
C SER A 181 -5.44 -13.97 -9.68
N THR A 182 -6.08 -13.93 -10.85
CA THR A 182 -7.49 -14.33 -10.97
C THR A 182 -7.58 -15.83 -11.22
N PHE A 183 -8.79 -16.40 -11.22
CA PHE A 183 -8.98 -17.81 -11.56
C PHE A 183 -8.42 -18.19 -12.95
N LYS A 184 -8.39 -17.24 -13.90
CA LYS A 184 -7.84 -17.48 -15.24
C LYS A 184 -6.32 -17.62 -15.26
N ASP A 185 -5.64 -16.89 -14.37
CA ASP A 185 -4.18 -16.83 -14.30
C ASP A 185 -3.64 -17.66 -13.12
N PHE A 186 -4.51 -18.39 -12.43
CA PHE A 186 -4.13 -19.14 -11.23
C PHE A 186 -3.35 -20.39 -11.61
N MET A 187 -2.11 -20.47 -11.12
CA MET A 187 -1.23 -21.62 -11.30
C MET A 187 -1.21 -22.45 -10.01
N PRO A 188 -2.03 -23.52 -9.88
CA PRO A 188 -2.10 -24.29 -8.65
C PRO A 188 -0.78 -24.98 -8.34
N ASP A 189 -0.07 -25.47 -9.37
CA ASP A 189 1.19 -26.17 -9.21
C ASP A 189 2.36 -25.22 -8.90
N MET A 190 3.08 -25.52 -7.82
CA MET A 190 4.20 -24.70 -7.36
C MET A 190 5.40 -24.76 -8.30
N LYS A 191 5.62 -25.89 -8.98
CA LYS A 191 6.73 -26.02 -9.94
C LYS A 191 6.50 -25.09 -11.13
N GLN A 192 5.30 -25.10 -11.73
CA GLN A 192 4.94 -24.20 -12.82
C GLN A 192 5.03 -22.72 -12.39
N PHE A 193 4.54 -22.39 -11.19
CA PHE A 193 4.62 -21.02 -10.66
C PHE A 193 6.07 -20.54 -10.50
N VAL A 194 6.95 -21.38 -9.94
CA VAL A 194 8.37 -21.04 -9.78
C VAL A 194 9.07 -20.92 -11.14
N SER A 195 8.76 -21.78 -12.12
CA SER A 195 9.27 -21.66 -13.49
C SER A 195 8.92 -20.31 -14.11
N GLN A 196 7.66 -19.87 -14.00
CA GLN A 196 7.24 -18.56 -14.51
C GLN A 196 7.96 -17.40 -13.81
N LEU A 197 8.20 -17.49 -12.50
CA LEU A 197 8.96 -16.47 -11.77
C LEU A 197 10.43 -16.40 -12.20
N GLN A 198 11.02 -17.54 -12.58
CA GLN A 198 12.38 -17.63 -13.11
C GLN A 198 12.47 -17.02 -14.51
N GLU A 199 11.51 -17.32 -15.40
CA GLU A 199 11.43 -16.75 -16.75
C GLU A 199 11.33 -15.22 -16.73
N ASN A 200 10.53 -14.67 -15.81
CA ASN A 200 10.38 -13.22 -15.62
C ASN A 200 11.58 -12.56 -14.89
N ALA A 201 12.72 -13.25 -14.78
CA ALA A 201 13.95 -12.83 -14.10
C ALA A 201 13.78 -12.37 -12.64
N SER A 202 12.68 -12.78 -11.98
CA SER A 202 12.31 -12.29 -10.64
C SER A 202 12.90 -13.12 -9.49
N LEU A 203 13.51 -14.26 -9.82
CA LEU A 203 14.15 -15.22 -8.92
C LEU A 203 15.44 -15.77 -9.51
N GLN A 204 16.55 -15.64 -8.78
CA GLN A 204 17.83 -16.27 -9.08
C GLN A 204 18.48 -16.69 -7.75
N ASN A 205 19.11 -17.87 -7.72
CA ASN A 205 19.82 -18.39 -6.54
C ASN A 205 18.98 -18.31 -5.23
N ALA A 206 17.73 -18.77 -5.32
CA ALA A 206 16.77 -18.65 -4.23
C ALA A 206 15.93 -19.90 -4.03
N ILE A 207 15.57 -20.17 -2.77
CA ILE A 207 14.61 -21.19 -2.36
C ILE A 207 13.25 -20.52 -2.14
N VAL A 208 12.20 -21.09 -2.71
CA VAL A 208 10.82 -20.62 -2.55
C VAL A 208 10.09 -21.57 -1.60
N VAL A 209 9.45 -21.02 -0.57
CA VAL A 209 8.66 -21.76 0.42
C VAL A 209 7.26 -21.18 0.48
N GLU A 210 6.23 -21.96 0.16
CA GLU A 210 4.84 -21.55 0.29
C GLU A 210 4.44 -21.47 1.77
N GLN A 211 3.57 -20.51 2.13
CA GLN A 211 3.19 -20.21 3.53
C GLN A 211 1.73 -20.54 3.84
#